data_AF-A0AAJ2CAB3-F1
#
_entry.id   AF-A0AAJ2CAB3-F1
#
_cell.length_a   1.000
_cell.length_b   1.000
_cell.length_c   1.000
_cell.angle_alpha   90.00
_cell.angle_beta   90.00
_cell.angle_gamma   90.00
#
_symmetry.space_group_name_H-M   'P 1'
#
loop_
_entity.id
_entity.type
_entity.pdbx_description
1 polymer ?
#
loop_
_entity_poly.entity_id
_entity_poly.type
_entity_poly.pdbx_seq_one_letter_code
_entity_poly.pdbx_strand_id
1 'polypeptide(L)'
;MDLMTIAPKSIPGSAASIKADPIVLDPLAEDCLHDDAAIITTRRAITRVALVAVETGSRFQREGIEYDPMSWMLAPRRLFNGRAAIDACLEREHCLRSILVHGLSLGLDLAPTAVDTLLSEDDEDKRRRSRQHMSSKRKAGKRDHLSGSLPLAAPRLFTATIIYSNRKLMLQAFHASIAHEPSEISARLCERFGHSAADVADIREGFHQSTPVAMALVQEPVAELIRRVAPEADHPLHHDFAVTIEQRIDV
;
A
#
# COMPACT_ATOMS: atom_id res chain seq x y z
N MET A 1 65.71 16.41 -40.19
CA MET A 1 65.64 17.23 -38.96
C MET A 1 64.19 17.61 -38.74
N ASP A 2 63.77 17.61 -37.48
CA ASP A 2 62.41 17.73 -36.93
C ASP A 2 61.48 16.52 -37.02
N LEU A 3 61.50 15.73 -35.93
CA LEU A 3 60.38 14.90 -35.49
C LEU A 3 60.14 15.22 -34.01
N MET A 4 59.09 16.00 -33.75
CA MET A 4 58.58 16.29 -32.41
C MET A 4 58.12 15.01 -31.72
N THR A 5 58.68 14.74 -30.55
CA THR A 5 58.22 13.68 -29.65
C THR A 5 57.11 14.26 -28.77
N ILE A 6 55.87 13.82 -28.99
CA ILE A 6 54.71 14.17 -28.15
C ILE A 6 54.71 13.21 -26.95
N ALA A 7 54.88 13.74 -25.74
CA ALA A 7 54.67 13.00 -24.50
C ALA A 7 53.16 12.74 -24.27
N PRO A 8 52.76 11.56 -23.78
CA PRO A 8 51.36 11.31 -23.44
C PRO A 8 50.97 12.09 -22.18
N LYS A 9 49.96 12.96 -22.31
CA LYS A 9 49.25 13.60 -21.20
C LYS A 9 48.60 12.53 -20.32
N SER A 10 49.04 12.43 -19.07
CA SER A 10 48.35 11.71 -18.00
C SER A 10 46.98 12.36 -17.75
N ILE A 11 45.90 11.63 -18.01
CA ILE A 11 44.56 11.98 -17.57
C ILE A 11 44.48 11.59 -16.08
N PRO A 12 44.15 12.49 -15.14
CA PRO A 12 43.85 12.07 -13.77
C PRO A 12 42.46 11.44 -13.75
N GLY A 13 42.43 10.14 -14.05
CA GLY A 13 41.36 9.25 -13.63
C GLY A 13 41.60 8.88 -12.16
N SER A 14 40.96 9.61 -11.26
CA SER A 14 40.68 9.09 -9.92
C SER A 14 39.22 9.38 -9.64
N ALA A 15 38.36 8.62 -10.30
CA ALA A 15 37.03 8.40 -9.77
C ALA A 15 37.26 7.82 -8.36
N ALA A 16 36.92 8.61 -7.34
CA ALA A 16 36.92 8.13 -5.98
C ALA A 16 36.13 6.83 -5.98
N SER A 17 36.81 5.72 -5.65
CA SER A 17 36.15 4.46 -5.37
C SER A 17 35.16 4.78 -4.26
N ILE A 18 33.89 4.94 -4.61
CA ILE A 18 32.80 4.91 -3.65
C ILE A 18 32.96 3.55 -3.00
N LYS A 19 33.50 3.52 -1.78
CA LYS A 19 33.44 2.33 -0.95
C LYS A 19 31.94 2.08 -0.80
N ALA A 20 31.44 1.08 -1.51
CA ALA A 20 30.17 0.50 -1.16
C ALA A 20 30.42 -0.12 0.21
N ASP A 21 29.91 0.51 1.26
CA ASP A 21 29.96 -0.07 2.60
C ASP A 21 29.34 -1.47 2.51
N PRO A 22 29.99 -2.48 3.13
CA PRO A 22 29.50 -3.84 3.03
C PRO A 22 28.07 -3.91 3.58
N ILE A 23 27.21 -4.37 2.68
CA ILE A 23 25.78 -4.56 2.80
C ILE A 23 25.55 -5.65 3.86
N VAL A 24 24.87 -5.27 4.95
CA VAL A 24 24.45 -6.06 6.13
C VAL A 24 25.50 -6.17 7.24
N LEU A 25 25.30 -5.36 8.29
CA LEU A 25 25.91 -5.55 9.60
C LEU A 25 25.37 -6.85 10.23
N ASP A 26 26.22 -7.59 10.94
CA ASP A 26 25.76 -8.73 11.74
C ASP A 26 25.00 -8.21 12.98
N PRO A 27 23.68 -8.42 13.09
CA PRO A 27 22.89 -7.89 14.20
C PRO A 27 23.20 -8.57 15.54
N LEU A 28 24.01 -9.64 15.56
CA LEU A 28 24.42 -10.36 16.77
C LEU A 28 25.84 -10.03 17.21
N ALA A 29 26.60 -9.25 16.44
CA ALA A 29 27.92 -8.78 16.83
C ALA A 29 27.83 -7.75 17.97
N GLU A 30 28.91 -7.61 18.75
CA GLU A 30 28.99 -6.55 19.76
C GLU A 30 29.14 -5.19 19.08
N ASP A 31 28.45 -4.18 19.62
CA ASP A 31 28.55 -2.80 19.16
C ASP A 31 30.00 -2.29 19.31
N CYS A 32 30.56 -1.77 18.22
CA CYS A 32 31.89 -1.20 18.14
C CYS A 32 31.82 0.30 17.80
N LEU A 33 32.17 1.16 18.75
CA LEU A 33 32.19 2.62 18.56
C LEU A 33 33.07 3.12 17.41
N HIS A 34 34.02 2.30 16.92
CA HIS A 34 34.92 2.70 15.84
C HIS A 34 34.38 2.38 14.44
N ASP A 35 33.57 1.33 14.32
CA ASP A 35 33.08 0.79 13.04
C ASP A 35 31.57 1.01 12.86
N ASP A 36 30.82 1.21 13.95
CA ASP A 36 29.37 1.40 13.90
C ASP A 36 28.98 2.85 13.61
N ALA A 37 28.04 3.01 12.69
CA ALA A 37 27.41 4.28 12.43
C ALA A 37 26.32 4.57 13.47
N ALA A 38 26.55 5.54 14.35
CA ALA A 38 25.54 5.99 15.31
C ALA A 38 24.37 6.70 14.60
N ILE A 39 23.14 6.18 14.77
CA ILE A 39 21.92 6.78 14.22
C ILE A 39 21.20 7.58 15.30
N ILE A 40 21.26 8.92 15.21
CA ILE A 40 20.50 9.81 16.08
C ILE A 40 19.10 10.01 15.50
N THR A 41 18.06 9.60 16.25
CA THR A 41 16.68 9.70 15.78
C THR A 41 15.69 9.90 16.94
N THR A 42 14.41 10.06 16.61
CA THR A 42 13.34 10.21 17.61
C THR A 42 12.62 8.89 17.85
N ARG A 43 12.03 8.71 19.03
CA ARG A 43 11.18 7.54 19.32
C ARG A 43 10.05 7.36 18.29
N ARG A 44 9.48 8.46 17.78
CA ARG A 44 8.45 8.43 16.74
C ARG A 44 8.98 7.86 15.42
N ALA A 45 10.21 8.21 15.03
CA ALA A 45 10.84 7.68 13.82
C ALA A 45 11.16 6.18 13.97
N ILE A 46 11.63 5.75 15.15
CA ILE A 46 11.80 4.32 15.45
C ILE A 46 10.47 3.56 15.35
N THR A 47 9.38 4.13 15.88
CA THR A 47 8.04 3.51 15.76
C THR A 47 7.60 3.33 14.32
N ARG A 48 7.95 4.26 13.41
CA ARG A 48 7.65 4.11 11.98
C ARG A 48 8.39 2.94 11.35
N VAL A 49 9.67 2.77 11.67
CA VAL A 49 10.47 1.64 11.18
C VAL A 49 9.89 0.32 11.71
N ALA A 50 9.56 0.26 13.01
CA ALA A 50 8.94 -0.92 13.61
C ALA A 50 7.60 -1.28 12.96
N LEU A 51 6.75 -0.28 12.70
CA LEU A 51 5.47 -0.46 12.00
C LEU A 51 5.68 -1.06 10.60
N VAL A 52 6.63 -0.54 9.84
CA VAL A 52 6.94 -1.05 8.49
C VAL A 52 7.51 -2.47 8.55
N ALA A 53 8.36 -2.79 9.52
CA ALA A 53 8.89 -4.14 9.70
C ALA A 53 7.76 -5.15 9.99
N VAL A 54 6.82 -4.80 10.88
CA VAL A 54 5.65 -5.63 11.20
C VAL A 54 4.79 -5.87 9.97
N GLU A 55 4.50 -4.81 9.21
CA GLU A 55 3.67 -4.92 8.01
C GLU A 55 4.39 -5.74 6.91
N THR A 56 5.70 -5.58 6.75
CA THR A 56 6.52 -6.37 5.82
C THR A 56 6.45 -7.85 6.18
N GLY A 57 6.72 -8.21 7.44
CA GLY A 57 6.64 -9.61 7.90
C GLY A 57 5.24 -10.19 7.75
N SER A 58 4.21 -9.43 8.14
CA SER A 58 2.81 -9.84 8.04
C SER A 58 2.42 -10.13 6.59
N ARG A 59 2.81 -9.25 5.66
CA ARG A 59 2.57 -9.47 4.23
C ARG A 59 3.29 -10.70 3.70
N PHE A 60 4.59 -10.82 3.98
CA PHE A 60 5.40 -11.91 3.43
C PHE A 60 4.86 -13.28 3.87
N GLN A 61 4.45 -13.38 5.13
CA GLN A 61 3.78 -14.57 5.64
C GLN A 61 2.41 -14.80 4.99
N ARG A 62 1.57 -13.75 4.90
CA ARG A 62 0.21 -13.82 4.33
C ARG A 62 0.22 -14.24 2.86
N GLU A 63 1.18 -13.77 2.08
CA GLU A 63 1.29 -14.01 0.63
C GLU A 63 2.23 -15.17 0.29
N GLY A 64 2.88 -15.79 1.27
CA GLY A 64 3.86 -16.86 1.02
C GLY A 64 5.05 -16.41 0.17
N ILE A 65 5.50 -15.17 0.37
CA ILE A 65 6.62 -14.60 -0.38
C ILE A 65 7.91 -15.32 0.03
N GLU A 66 8.60 -15.95 -0.93
CA GLU A 66 9.80 -16.76 -0.68
C GLU A 66 11.02 -15.97 -0.18
N TYR A 67 11.01 -14.65 -0.37
CA TYR A 67 12.09 -13.78 0.09
C TYR A 67 12.04 -13.57 1.60
N ASP A 68 13.19 -13.32 2.21
CA ASP A 68 13.26 -12.97 3.63
C ASP A 68 12.81 -11.50 3.86
N PRO A 69 11.89 -11.25 4.82
CA PRO A 69 11.44 -9.89 5.14
C PRO A 69 12.58 -8.96 5.59
N MET A 70 13.58 -9.48 6.32
CA MET A 70 14.71 -8.66 6.77
C MET A 70 15.55 -8.19 5.56
N SER A 71 15.76 -9.09 4.60
CA SER A 71 16.39 -8.77 3.32
C SER A 71 15.62 -7.71 2.53
N TRP A 72 14.28 -7.67 2.66
CA TRP A 72 13.50 -6.57 2.09
C TRP A 72 13.79 -5.23 2.77
N MET A 73 13.85 -5.22 4.11
CA MET A 73 14.08 -4.02 4.92
C MET A 73 15.48 -3.42 4.72
N LEU A 74 16.50 -4.25 4.48
CA LEU A 74 17.90 -3.82 4.36
C LEU A 74 18.36 -3.51 2.94
N ALA A 75 17.69 -4.07 1.92
CA ALA A 75 18.11 -3.84 0.54
C ALA A 75 17.72 -2.43 0.06
N PRO A 76 18.57 -1.76 -0.74
CA PRO A 76 18.19 -0.57 -1.49
C PRO A 76 16.94 -0.79 -2.34
N ARG A 77 15.99 0.17 -2.30
CA ARG A 77 14.74 0.10 -3.07
C ARG A 77 14.52 1.36 -3.89
N ARG A 78 14.03 1.20 -5.12
CA ARG A 78 13.52 2.30 -5.95
C ARG A 78 12.43 3.07 -5.23
N LEU A 79 11.58 2.37 -4.47
CA LEU A 79 10.52 2.96 -3.63
C LEU A 79 11.04 4.06 -2.68
N PHE A 80 12.30 3.97 -2.28
CA PHE A 80 12.96 4.91 -1.37
C PHE A 80 14.11 5.66 -2.02
N ASN A 81 14.07 5.86 -3.34
CA ASN A 81 15.12 6.54 -4.11
C ASN A 81 16.50 5.92 -3.90
N GLY A 82 16.56 4.59 -3.79
CA GLY A 82 17.81 3.82 -3.61
C GLY A 82 18.24 3.65 -2.16
N ARG A 83 17.49 4.16 -1.17
CA ARG A 83 17.74 3.89 0.26
C ARG A 83 17.14 2.54 0.68
N ALA A 84 17.65 1.97 1.76
CA ALA A 84 17.03 0.84 2.44
C ALA A 84 15.78 1.30 3.20
N ALA A 85 14.82 0.38 3.41
CA ALA A 85 13.59 0.69 4.13
C ALA A 85 13.86 1.07 5.60
N ILE A 86 14.83 0.40 6.22
CA ILE A 86 15.22 0.63 7.62
C ILE A 86 15.64 2.09 7.87
N ASP A 87 16.29 2.72 6.88
CA ASP A 87 16.72 4.12 6.95
C ASP A 87 15.64 5.08 6.47
N ALA A 88 15.00 4.78 5.35
CA ALA A 88 14.04 5.67 4.73
C ALA A 88 12.79 5.86 5.60
N CYS A 89 12.31 4.79 6.23
CA CYS A 89 11.08 4.81 7.03
C CYS A 89 11.19 5.54 8.36
N LEU A 90 12.37 6.05 8.73
CA LEU A 90 12.50 7.06 9.78
C LEU A 90 11.65 8.29 9.45
N GLU A 91 11.51 8.61 8.16
CA GLU A 91 10.71 9.71 7.64
C GLU A 91 9.24 9.29 7.42
N ARG A 92 8.32 10.23 7.68
CA ARG A 92 6.87 9.97 7.61
C ARG A 92 6.43 9.52 6.23
N GLU A 93 6.96 10.14 5.19
CA GLU A 93 6.58 9.94 3.79
C GLU A 93 6.87 8.51 3.34
N HIS A 94 8.10 8.03 3.55
CA HIS A 94 8.50 6.66 3.20
C HIS A 94 7.80 5.60 4.06
N CYS A 95 7.52 5.91 5.33
CA CYS A 95 6.70 5.04 6.18
C CYS A 95 5.28 4.86 5.60
N LEU A 96 4.61 5.95 5.22
CA LEU A 96 3.29 5.88 4.59
C LEU A 96 3.32 5.08 3.28
N ARG A 97 4.30 5.34 2.41
CA ARG A 97 4.46 4.57 1.16
C ARG A 97 4.59 3.08 1.42
N SER A 98 5.38 2.69 2.42
CA SER A 98 5.59 1.28 2.76
C SER A 98 4.31 0.62 3.27
N ILE A 99 3.58 1.30 4.15
CA ILE A 99 2.28 0.80 4.65
C ILE A 99 1.32 0.56 3.49
N LEU A 100 1.26 1.47 2.51
CA LEU A 100 0.40 1.28 1.34
C LEU A 100 0.87 0.12 0.47
N VAL A 101 2.18 0.02 0.20
CA VAL A 101 2.72 -1.08 -0.63
C VAL A 101 2.41 -2.45 -0.03
N HIS A 102 2.57 -2.61 1.28
CA HIS A 102 2.31 -3.90 1.92
C HIS A 102 0.83 -4.14 2.25
N GLY A 103 0.11 -3.11 2.70
CA GLY A 103 -1.31 -3.22 3.05
C GLY A 103 -2.21 -3.45 1.84
N LEU A 104 -1.80 -2.95 0.66
CA LEU A 104 -2.53 -3.12 -0.61
C LEU A 104 -1.92 -4.20 -1.50
N SER A 105 -0.92 -4.94 -0.99
CA SER A 105 -0.25 -6.01 -1.73
C SER A 105 0.34 -5.55 -3.09
N LEU A 106 0.80 -4.30 -3.19
CA LEU A 106 1.38 -3.75 -4.42
C LEU A 106 2.79 -4.31 -4.68
N GLY A 107 3.41 -4.01 -5.82
CA GLY A 107 4.78 -4.45 -6.11
C GLY A 107 5.78 -4.05 -5.01
N LEU A 108 6.66 -4.99 -4.63
CA LEU A 108 7.61 -4.83 -3.52
C LEU A 108 8.70 -3.75 -3.74
N ASP A 109 8.89 -3.29 -4.98
CA ASP A 109 9.85 -2.22 -5.30
C ASP A 109 9.31 -1.29 -6.40
N LEU A 110 8.14 -0.71 -6.13
CA LEU A 110 7.49 0.25 -7.02
C LEU A 110 8.31 1.53 -7.17
N ALA A 111 8.10 2.23 -8.30
CA ALA A 111 8.57 3.59 -8.44
C ALA A 111 7.84 4.51 -7.44
N PRO A 112 8.53 5.46 -6.79
CA PRO A 112 7.91 6.37 -5.81
C PRO A 112 6.69 7.10 -6.37
N THR A 113 6.77 7.53 -7.64
CA THR A 113 5.71 8.24 -8.34
C THR A 113 4.40 7.45 -8.46
N ALA A 114 4.46 6.12 -8.51
CA ALA A 114 3.26 5.28 -8.57
C ALA A 114 2.48 5.33 -7.26
N VAL A 115 3.17 5.35 -6.12
CA VAL A 115 2.55 5.48 -4.80
C VAL A 115 2.18 6.94 -4.52
N ASP A 116 2.97 7.90 -4.98
CA ASP A 116 2.68 9.32 -4.81
C ASP A 116 1.44 9.76 -5.59
N THR A 117 1.15 9.14 -6.72
CA THR A 117 -0.12 9.35 -7.42
C THR A 117 -1.29 9.00 -6.50
N LEU A 118 -1.20 7.87 -5.78
CA LEU A 118 -2.15 7.49 -4.72
C LEU A 118 -2.09 8.40 -3.48
N LEU A 119 -1.22 9.41 -3.39
CA LEU A 119 -1.17 10.35 -2.26
C LEU A 119 -1.51 11.79 -2.69
N SER A 120 -1.26 12.14 -3.95
CA SER A 120 -1.28 13.50 -4.50
C SER A 120 -2.64 14.03 -4.97
N GLU A 121 -3.69 13.21 -4.96
CA GLU A 121 -5.08 13.64 -5.26
C GLU A 121 -5.64 14.66 -4.24
N ASP A 122 -4.85 15.11 -3.27
CA ASP A 122 -5.30 15.84 -2.08
C ASP A 122 -5.20 17.39 -2.18
N ASP A 123 -4.53 17.97 -3.18
CA ASP A 123 -4.26 19.44 -3.20
C ASP A 123 -4.90 20.25 -4.36
N GLU A 124 -4.98 19.73 -5.59
CA GLU A 124 -5.57 20.46 -6.73
C GLU A 124 -7.11 20.49 -6.69
N ASP A 125 -7.72 19.48 -6.09
CA ASP A 125 -9.17 19.26 -6.13
C ASP A 125 -9.95 20.07 -5.10
N LYS A 126 -9.30 20.45 -3.97
CA LYS A 126 -9.91 21.33 -2.95
C LYS A 126 -10.19 22.75 -3.49
N ARG A 127 -9.43 23.22 -4.48
CA ARG A 127 -9.61 24.56 -5.11
C ARG A 127 -10.67 24.58 -6.21
N ARG A 128 -10.95 23.44 -6.87
CA ARG A 128 -12.01 23.34 -7.88
C ARG A 128 -13.40 23.09 -7.26
N ARG A 129 -13.47 22.29 -6.19
CA ARG A 129 -14.72 21.92 -5.51
C ARG A 129 -15.45 23.11 -4.86
N SER A 130 -14.75 24.19 -4.52
CA SER A 130 -15.33 25.41 -3.92
C SER A 130 -15.96 26.40 -4.93
N ARG A 131 -15.75 26.22 -6.25
CA ARG A 131 -16.35 27.11 -7.29
C ARG A 131 -17.50 26.48 -8.06
N GLN A 132 -17.62 25.15 -8.09
CA GLN A 132 -18.65 24.47 -8.88
C GLN A 132 -19.96 24.17 -8.13
N HIS A 133 -20.00 24.36 -6.80
CA HIS A 133 -21.18 24.00 -5.99
C HIS A 133 -22.35 25.02 -5.99
N MET A 134 -22.35 26.04 -6.85
CA MET A 134 -23.44 27.03 -6.92
C MET A 134 -24.09 27.22 -8.30
N SER A 135 -23.86 26.33 -9.28
CA SER A 135 -24.48 26.50 -10.59
C SER A 135 -24.78 25.18 -11.32
N SER A 136 -25.88 24.52 -10.94
CA SER A 136 -26.63 23.68 -11.89
C SER A 136 -27.95 23.19 -11.29
N LYS A 137 -29.00 23.99 -11.45
CA LYS A 137 -30.40 23.58 -11.30
C LYS A 137 -31.08 23.70 -12.67
N ARG A 138 -31.82 22.65 -13.07
CA ARG A 138 -32.68 22.47 -14.28
C ARG A 138 -31.91 21.93 -15.50
N LYS A 139 -32.39 20.92 -16.24
CA LYS A 139 -33.77 20.65 -16.72
C LYS A 139 -34.08 19.15 -16.88
N ALA A 140 -35.37 18.86 -16.91
CA ALA A 140 -36.00 17.58 -17.21
C ALA A 140 -36.06 17.26 -18.71
N GLY A 141 -36.18 15.96 -19.03
CA GLY A 141 -36.91 15.44 -20.19
C GLY A 141 -36.08 14.67 -21.22
N LYS A 142 -36.30 13.35 -21.34
CA LYS A 142 -37.14 12.71 -22.38
C LYS A 142 -36.89 11.19 -22.36
N ARG A 143 -37.97 10.39 -22.35
CA ARG A 143 -37.95 8.93 -22.54
C ARG A 143 -37.73 8.62 -24.01
N ASP A 144 -36.81 7.72 -24.31
CA ASP A 144 -36.85 6.91 -25.53
C ASP A 144 -36.61 5.44 -25.14
N HIS A 145 -37.48 4.58 -25.65
CA HIS A 145 -37.43 3.13 -25.54
C HIS A 145 -36.43 2.58 -26.57
N LEU A 146 -35.51 1.69 -26.16
CA LEU A 146 -34.90 0.63 -27.00
C LEU A 146 -34.15 -0.39 -26.11
N SER A 147 -34.58 -1.66 -26.20
CA SER A 147 -33.90 -2.92 -25.87
C SER A 147 -32.83 -3.00 -24.74
N GLY A 148 -33.18 -3.74 -23.68
CA GLY A 148 -32.46 -4.98 -23.37
C GLY A 148 -31.10 -4.94 -22.67
N SER A 149 -30.93 -4.09 -21.66
CA SER A 149 -30.04 -4.34 -20.51
C SER A 149 -30.51 -3.41 -19.41
N LEU A 150 -30.87 -3.92 -18.24
CA LEU A 150 -30.96 -3.05 -17.07
C LEU A 150 -29.60 -2.35 -16.95
N PRO A 151 -29.54 -1.02 -16.78
CA PRO A 151 -28.28 -0.35 -16.50
C PRO A 151 -27.68 -1.03 -15.27
N LEU A 152 -26.46 -1.58 -15.40
CA LEU A 152 -25.71 -2.07 -14.23
C LEU A 152 -25.75 -0.95 -13.18
N ALA A 153 -26.09 -1.29 -11.94
CA ALA A 153 -26.09 -0.32 -10.85
C ALA A 153 -24.74 0.40 -10.83
N ALA A 154 -24.70 1.71 -10.55
CA ALA A 154 -23.43 2.42 -10.52
C ALA A 154 -22.45 1.71 -9.56
N PRO A 155 -21.16 1.57 -9.92
CA PRO A 155 -20.17 0.92 -9.07
C PRO A 155 -20.05 1.69 -7.75
N ARG A 156 -19.97 0.93 -6.65
CA ARG A 156 -19.93 1.48 -5.29
C ARG A 156 -18.89 0.72 -4.48
N LEU A 157 -18.33 1.40 -3.49
CA LEU A 157 -17.50 0.74 -2.50
C LEU A 157 -18.38 -0.15 -1.62
N PHE A 158 -17.98 -1.41 -1.47
CA PHE A 158 -18.52 -2.32 -0.48
C PHE A 158 -17.42 -2.72 0.49
N THR A 159 -17.78 -2.88 1.75
CA THR A 159 -16.94 -3.50 2.77
C THR A 159 -17.58 -4.76 3.28
N ALA A 160 -16.75 -5.73 3.64
CA ALA A 160 -17.19 -6.96 4.26
C ALA A 160 -16.31 -7.27 5.47
N THR A 161 -16.95 -7.69 6.57
CA THR A 161 -16.24 -8.19 7.74
C THR A 161 -16.62 -9.63 8.01
N ILE A 162 -15.62 -10.47 8.26
CA ILE A 162 -15.78 -11.89 8.57
C ILE A 162 -15.21 -12.13 9.96
N ILE A 163 -16.00 -12.78 10.81
CA ILE A 163 -15.53 -13.42 12.03
C ILE A 163 -15.97 -14.88 11.93
N TYR A 164 -15.01 -15.76 11.67
CA TYR A 164 -15.26 -17.17 11.45
C TYR A 164 -14.36 -17.99 12.37
N SER A 165 -14.90 -19.02 13.00
CA SER A 165 -14.09 -19.96 13.78
C SER A 165 -14.53 -21.40 13.54
N ASN A 166 -13.56 -22.30 13.51
CA ASN A 166 -13.78 -23.74 13.53
C ASN A 166 -12.83 -24.40 14.54
N ARG A 167 -12.78 -25.74 14.56
CA ARG A 167 -11.99 -26.50 15.53
C ARG A 167 -10.46 -26.33 15.43
N LYS A 168 -9.97 -25.66 14.38
CA LYS A 168 -8.53 -25.54 14.10
C LYS A 168 -8.09 -24.09 13.86
N LEU A 169 -9.01 -23.20 13.55
CA LEU A 169 -8.71 -21.86 13.06
C LEU A 169 -9.78 -20.86 13.52
N MET A 170 -9.32 -19.73 14.02
CA MET A 170 -10.09 -18.48 14.08
C MET A 170 -9.60 -17.57 12.94
N LEU A 171 -10.54 -17.04 12.17
CA LEU A 171 -10.34 -16.08 11.09
C LEU A 171 -11.10 -14.80 11.42
N GLN A 172 -10.39 -13.68 11.42
CA GLN A 172 -10.97 -12.35 11.31
C GLN A 172 -10.51 -11.73 9.99
N ALA A 173 -11.42 -11.23 9.17
CA ALA A 173 -11.05 -10.58 7.92
C ALA A 173 -11.87 -9.32 7.66
N PHE A 174 -11.22 -8.32 7.09
CA PHE A 174 -11.82 -7.13 6.53
C PHE A 174 -11.54 -7.11 5.03
N HIS A 175 -12.56 -6.85 4.23
CA HIS A 175 -12.46 -6.67 2.79
C HIS A 175 -13.12 -5.35 2.39
N ALA A 176 -12.53 -4.63 1.44
CA ALA A 176 -13.12 -3.47 0.80
C ALA A 176 -12.86 -3.56 -0.70
N SER A 177 -13.88 -3.47 -1.55
CA SER A 177 -13.68 -3.39 -3.00
C SER A 177 -14.84 -2.70 -3.71
N ILE A 178 -14.60 -2.28 -4.95
CA ILE A 178 -15.64 -1.73 -5.81
C ILE A 178 -16.42 -2.87 -6.47
N ALA A 179 -17.75 -2.78 -6.46
CA ALA A 179 -18.65 -3.69 -7.15
C ALA A 179 -19.94 -2.97 -7.57
N HIS A 180 -20.69 -3.56 -8.49
CA HIS A 180 -22.03 -3.06 -8.82
C HIS A 180 -23.07 -3.62 -7.86
N GLU A 181 -22.86 -4.85 -7.37
CA GLU A 181 -23.78 -5.54 -6.46
C GLU A 181 -23.07 -6.28 -5.31
N PRO A 182 -23.73 -6.45 -4.14
CA PRO A 182 -23.19 -7.25 -3.02
C PRO A 182 -22.89 -8.71 -3.36
N SER A 183 -23.57 -9.26 -4.38
CA SER A 183 -23.39 -10.63 -4.87
C SER A 183 -21.98 -10.86 -5.42
N GLU A 184 -21.38 -9.86 -6.07
CA GLU A 184 -20.00 -9.91 -6.55
C GLU A 184 -19.01 -10.01 -5.39
N ILE A 185 -19.25 -9.26 -4.31
CA ILE A 185 -18.44 -9.33 -3.09
C ILE A 185 -18.55 -10.72 -2.49
N SER A 186 -19.76 -11.26 -2.39
CA SER A 186 -20.01 -12.61 -1.88
C SER A 186 -19.25 -13.66 -2.70
N ALA A 187 -19.25 -13.55 -4.04
CA ALA A 187 -18.50 -14.44 -4.92
C ALA A 187 -16.99 -14.37 -4.69
N ARG A 188 -16.42 -13.16 -4.58
CA ARG A 188 -14.99 -12.94 -4.28
C ARG A 188 -14.60 -13.51 -2.92
N LEU A 189 -15.46 -13.36 -1.90
CA LEU A 189 -15.24 -13.91 -0.57
C LEU A 189 -15.32 -15.44 -0.59
N CYS A 190 -16.26 -16.04 -1.32
CA CYS A 190 -16.37 -17.49 -1.50
C CYS A 190 -15.12 -18.07 -2.16
N GLU A 191 -14.60 -17.42 -3.20
CA GLU A 191 -13.39 -17.83 -3.90
C GLU A 191 -12.16 -17.79 -2.97
N ARG A 192 -12.02 -16.75 -2.15
CA ARG A 192 -10.85 -16.55 -1.29
C ARG A 192 -10.89 -17.32 0.02
N PHE A 193 -12.03 -17.29 0.72
CA PHE A 193 -12.16 -17.80 2.08
C PHE A 193 -12.96 -19.11 2.17
N GLY A 194 -13.55 -19.54 1.06
CA GLY A 194 -14.45 -20.69 1.02
C GLY A 194 -15.87 -20.34 1.49
N HIS A 195 -16.82 -21.18 1.08
CA HIS A 195 -18.25 -20.98 1.31
C HIS A 195 -18.60 -20.73 2.78
N SER A 196 -18.04 -21.51 3.71
CA SER A 196 -18.40 -21.40 5.14
C SER A 196 -18.00 -20.08 5.79
N ALA A 197 -16.88 -19.49 5.39
CA ALA A 197 -16.44 -18.20 5.91
C ALA A 197 -17.12 -17.02 5.20
N ALA A 198 -17.42 -17.17 3.91
CA ALA A 198 -18.13 -16.16 3.12
C ALA A 198 -19.61 -16.03 3.52
N ASP A 199 -20.26 -17.13 3.89
CA ASP A 199 -21.68 -17.16 4.30
C ASP A 199 -21.95 -16.35 5.59
N VAL A 200 -20.94 -16.20 6.45
CA VAL A 200 -21.02 -15.42 7.70
C VAL A 200 -20.53 -13.97 7.54
N ALA A 201 -20.21 -13.54 6.32
CA ALA A 201 -19.71 -12.19 6.06
C ALA A 201 -20.82 -11.13 6.23
N ASP A 202 -20.54 -10.09 7.02
CA ASP A 202 -21.38 -8.88 7.05
C ASP A 202 -20.93 -7.94 5.92
N ILE A 203 -21.68 -7.93 4.81
CA ILE A 203 -21.41 -7.10 3.63
C ILE A 203 -22.24 -5.81 3.72
N ARG A 204 -21.56 -4.68 3.63
CA ARG A 204 -22.16 -3.34 3.71
C ARG A 204 -21.65 -2.45 2.59
N GLU A 205 -22.50 -1.55 2.14
CA GLU A 205 -22.07 -0.48 1.25
C GLU A 205 -21.32 0.60 2.04
N GLY A 206 -20.25 1.14 1.47
CA GLY A 206 -19.40 2.14 2.10
C GLY A 206 -18.48 1.57 3.18
N PHE A 207 -17.66 2.44 3.77
CA PHE A 207 -16.70 2.07 4.81
C PHE A 207 -17.16 2.49 6.19
N HIS A 208 -17.31 1.50 7.08
CA HIS A 208 -17.75 1.67 8.45
C HIS A 208 -16.62 1.34 9.43
N GLN A 209 -15.76 2.34 9.68
CA GLN A 209 -14.57 2.17 10.54
C GLN A 209 -14.92 1.77 11.99
N SER A 210 -16.12 2.08 12.47
CA SER A 210 -16.57 1.76 13.83
C SER A 210 -16.93 0.28 14.05
N THR A 211 -16.90 -0.55 13.01
CA THR A 211 -17.12 -2.00 13.18
C THR A 211 -15.92 -2.63 13.90
N PRO A 212 -16.13 -3.59 14.83
CA PRO A 212 -15.03 -4.14 15.64
C PRO A 212 -13.86 -4.69 14.82
N VAL A 213 -14.16 -5.39 13.71
CA VAL A 213 -13.14 -5.95 12.82
C VAL A 213 -12.39 -4.85 12.06
N ALA A 214 -13.09 -3.80 11.59
CA ALA A 214 -12.42 -2.68 10.93
C ALA A 214 -11.52 -1.91 11.91
N MET A 215 -11.99 -1.65 13.14
CA MET A 215 -11.16 -1.01 14.18
C MET A 215 -9.92 -1.82 14.54
N ALA A 216 -10.04 -3.15 14.56
CA ALA A 216 -8.94 -4.04 14.93
C ALA A 216 -7.92 -4.21 13.81
N LEU A 217 -8.37 -4.35 12.56
CA LEU A 217 -7.52 -4.76 11.44
C LEU A 217 -7.10 -3.60 10.54
N VAL A 218 -7.93 -2.56 10.37
CA VAL A 218 -7.70 -1.51 9.37
C VAL A 218 -6.91 -0.36 10.00
N GLN A 219 -5.64 -0.26 9.59
CA GLN A 219 -4.78 0.85 9.98
C GLN A 219 -5.28 2.18 9.37
N GLU A 220 -5.10 3.30 10.07
CA GLU A 220 -5.62 4.61 9.64
C GLU A 220 -5.20 5.02 8.21
N PRO A 221 -3.97 4.77 7.72
CA PRO A 221 -3.63 5.09 6.33
C PRO A 221 -4.47 4.31 5.29
N VAL A 222 -4.82 3.06 5.60
CA VAL A 222 -5.68 2.23 4.74
C VAL A 222 -7.13 2.71 4.83
N ALA A 223 -7.59 3.06 6.03
CA ALA A 223 -8.90 3.67 6.24
C ALA A 223 -9.07 4.96 5.43
N GLU A 224 -8.05 5.83 5.42
CA GLU A 224 -8.06 7.08 4.66
C GLU A 224 -8.13 6.84 3.15
N LEU A 225 -7.34 5.89 2.64
CA LEU A 225 -7.42 5.48 1.24
C LEU A 225 -8.82 4.99 0.87
N ILE A 226 -9.40 4.10 1.68
CA ILE A 226 -10.75 3.57 1.43
C ILE A 226 -11.79 4.71 1.42
N ARG A 227 -11.69 5.67 2.38
CA ARG A 227 -12.56 6.85 2.41
C ARG A 227 -12.42 7.73 1.17
N ARG A 228 -11.22 7.84 0.60
CA ARG A 228 -10.97 8.62 -0.61
C ARG A 228 -11.50 7.95 -1.87
N VAL A 229 -11.40 6.62 -1.96
CA VAL A 229 -11.91 5.86 -3.13
C VAL A 229 -13.44 5.83 -3.15
N ALA A 230 -14.09 5.76 -1.99
CA ALA A 230 -15.55 5.66 -1.87
C ALA A 230 -16.37 6.68 -2.71
N PRO A 231 -16.10 8.01 -2.68
CA PRO A 231 -16.84 8.99 -3.47
C PRO A 231 -16.55 8.94 -4.98
N GLU A 232 -15.49 8.25 -5.41
CA GLU A 232 -15.02 8.17 -6.80
C GLU A 232 -15.02 6.71 -7.29
N ALA A 233 -16.00 5.93 -6.82
CA ALA A 233 -16.12 4.50 -7.13
C ALA A 233 -16.38 4.21 -8.63
N ASP A 234 -16.88 5.19 -9.37
CA ASP A 234 -17.08 5.14 -10.83
C ASP A 234 -15.85 5.56 -11.64
N HIS A 235 -14.79 6.05 -10.98
CA HIS A 235 -13.58 6.44 -11.66
C HIS A 235 -12.85 5.20 -12.24
N PRO A 236 -12.43 5.20 -13.51
CA PRO A 236 -11.82 4.02 -14.16
C PRO A 236 -10.59 3.46 -13.46
N LEU A 237 -9.83 4.30 -12.73
CA LEU A 237 -8.65 3.86 -11.98
C LEU A 237 -8.97 3.04 -10.73
N HIS A 238 -10.22 3.07 -10.26
CA HIS A 238 -10.65 2.39 -9.03
C HIS A 238 -11.41 1.09 -9.29
N HIS A 239 -11.60 0.72 -10.57
CA HIS A 239 -12.40 -0.45 -10.95
C HIS A 239 -11.85 -1.76 -10.36
N ASP A 240 -10.52 -1.83 -10.23
CA ASP A 240 -9.80 -2.98 -9.67
C ASP A 240 -9.38 -2.77 -8.20
N PHE A 241 -9.90 -1.72 -7.55
CA PHE A 241 -9.58 -1.44 -6.15
C PHE A 241 -10.13 -2.55 -5.26
N ALA A 242 -9.21 -3.23 -4.56
CA ALA A 242 -9.54 -4.19 -3.52
C ALA A 242 -8.50 -4.14 -2.39
N VAL A 243 -8.98 -4.16 -1.15
CA VAL A 243 -8.18 -4.27 0.07
C VAL A 243 -8.68 -5.48 0.83
N THR A 244 -7.78 -6.36 1.24
CA THR A 244 -8.13 -7.51 2.09
C THR A 244 -7.09 -7.63 3.19
N ILE A 245 -7.55 -7.55 4.44
CA ILE A 245 -6.72 -7.71 5.63
C ILE A 245 -7.29 -8.89 6.41
N GLU A 246 -6.42 -9.84 6.79
CA GLU A 246 -6.83 -11.03 7.50
C GLU A 246 -5.90 -11.33 8.69
N GLN A 247 -6.49 -11.84 9.76
CA GLN A 247 -5.80 -12.39 10.91
C GLN A 247 -6.26 -13.83 11.11
N ARG A 248 -5.30 -14.75 11.10
CA ARG A 248 -5.49 -16.20 11.27
C ARG A 248 -4.83 -16.64 12.56
N ILE A 249 -5.58 -17.33 13.43
CA ILE A 249 -5.09 -17.84 14.70
C ILE A 249 -5.42 -19.33 14.77
N ASP A 250 -4.40 -20.17 14.89
CA ASP A 250 -4.59 -21.59 15.12
C ASP A 250 -5.16 -21.82 16.54
N VAL A 251 -6.17 -22.69 16.64
CA VAL A 251 -6.92 -23.00 17.87
C VAL A 251 -6.65 -24.42 18.33
#